data_AF-K3WCM0-F1
#
_entry.id   AF-K3WCM0-F1
#
_cell.length_a   1.000
_cell.length_b   1.000
_cell.length_c   1.000
_cell.angle_alpha   90.00
_cell.angle_beta   90.00
_cell.angle_gamma   90.00
#
_symmetry.space_group_name_H-M   'P 1'
#
loop_
_entity.id
_entity.type
_entity.pdbx_description
1 polymer ?
#
loop_
_entity_poly.entity_id
_entity_poly.type
_entity_poly.pdbx_seq_one_letter_code
_entity_poly.pdbx_strand_id
1 'polypeptide(L)'
;MTIVKPFTIEVHPEQENDDLHGLPELPLPFLHVDGRFKMFELRKYITRRLNLEKLAEDLEITCLGAIVGPELSVHFIYRTIWQHRYARRPLMLHYRHLTP
;
A
#
# COMPACT_ATOMS: atom_id res chain seq x y z
N MET A 1 1.39 28.83 4.66
CA MET A 1 1.82 27.57 4.01
C MET A 1 2.02 26.53 5.09
N THR A 2 1.15 25.52 5.18
CA THR A 2 1.31 24.45 6.16
C THR A 2 2.35 23.47 5.63
N ILE A 3 3.48 23.33 6.32
CA ILE A 3 4.50 22.33 5.99
C ILE A 3 3.90 20.96 6.34
N VAL A 4 3.40 20.24 5.34
CA VAL A 4 2.94 18.87 5.52
C VAL A 4 4.18 17.99 5.59
N LYS A 5 4.44 17.39 6.75
CA LYS A 5 5.54 16.41 6.88
C LYS A 5 5.23 15.20 5.98
N PRO A 6 6.17 14.77 5.13
CA PRO A 6 5.97 13.60 4.30
C PRO A 6 5.92 12.33 5.17
N PHE A 7 5.07 11.38 4.79
CA PHE A 7 5.05 10.03 5.32
C PHE A 7 5.98 9.16 4.49
N THR A 8 6.71 8.27 5.16
CA THR A 8 7.42 7.17 4.49
C THR A 8 6.54 5.93 4.60
N ILE A 9 6.18 5.36 3.45
CA ILE A 9 5.48 4.08 3.35
C ILE A 9 6.40 3.03 2.73
N GLU A 10 6.21 1.79 3.14
CA GLU A 10 6.91 0.62 2.64
C GLU A 10 5.87 -0.35 2.05
N VAL A 11 6.12 -0.84 0.84
CA VAL A 11 5.10 -1.53 0.03
C VAL A 11 5.66 -2.83 -0.54
N HIS A 12 5.02 -3.95 -0.18
CA HIS A 12 5.45 -5.30 -0.54
C HIS A 12 4.29 -6.15 -1.07
N PRO A 13 4.53 -7.17 -1.91
CA PRO A 13 3.48 -8.13 -2.21
C PRO A 13 3.14 -8.91 -0.92
N GLU A 14 1.86 -9.25 -0.73
CA GLU A 14 1.49 -10.18 0.33
C GLU A 14 1.91 -11.58 -0.09
N GLN A 15 2.75 -12.22 0.72
CA GLN A 15 3.18 -13.59 0.43
C GLN A 15 2.07 -14.55 0.87
N GLU A 16 1.31 -15.04 -0.10
CA GLU A 16 0.45 -16.20 0.11
C GLU A 16 1.32 -17.47 0.08
N ASN A 17 0.97 -18.48 0.88
CA ASN A 17 1.71 -19.75 1.00
C ASN A 17 1.75 -20.59 -0.29
N ASP A 18 1.27 -20.06 -1.42
CA ASP A 18 1.13 -20.78 -2.68
C ASP A 18 1.99 -20.09 -3.77
N ASP A 19 3.13 -20.71 -4.09
CA ASP A 19 4.20 -20.22 -4.98
C ASP A 19 3.76 -19.93 -6.43
N LEU A 20 2.49 -20.17 -6.78
CA LEU A 20 1.98 -20.12 -8.15
C LEU A 20 1.24 -18.82 -8.52
N HIS A 21 0.90 -17.95 -7.55
CA HIS A 21 0.06 -16.75 -7.80
C HIS A 21 0.54 -15.44 -7.16
N GLY A 22 1.77 -15.40 -6.65
CA GLY A 22 2.33 -14.20 -6.01
C GLY A 22 2.55 -13.03 -6.98
N LEU A 23 2.19 -11.82 -6.56
CA LEU A 23 2.52 -10.59 -7.30
C LEU A 23 4.02 -10.26 -7.15
N PRO A 24 4.67 -9.72 -8.19
CA PRO A 24 6.10 -9.41 -8.14
C PRO A 24 6.40 -8.23 -7.22
N GLU A 25 7.59 -8.17 -6.62
CA GLU A 25 8.04 -7.04 -5.80
C GLU A 25 8.26 -5.75 -6.60
N LEU A 26 8.05 -4.61 -5.93
CA LEU A 26 8.45 -3.32 -6.46
C LEU A 26 9.98 -3.17 -6.44
N PRO A 27 10.61 -2.64 -7.51
CA PRO A 27 12.05 -2.36 -7.50
C PRO A 27 12.50 -1.38 -6.40
N LEU A 28 11.60 -0.50 -5.99
CA LEU A 28 11.79 0.44 -4.88
C LEU A 28 10.55 0.37 -3.98
N PRO A 29 10.62 -0.33 -2.83
CA PRO A 29 9.46 -0.55 -1.96
C PRO A 29 9.14 0.66 -1.08
N PHE A 30 10.05 1.64 -0.98
CA PHE A 30 9.88 2.83 -0.13
C PHE A 30 9.39 4.04 -0.93
N LEU A 31 8.30 4.66 -0.48
CA LEU A 31 7.76 5.88 -1.06
C LEU A 31 7.64 6.98 -0.01
N HIS A 32 7.93 8.22 -0.42
CA HIS A 32 7.70 9.42 0.39
C HIS A 32 6.49 10.16 -0.16
N VAL A 33 5.42 10.27 0.63
CA VAL A 33 4.11 10.75 0.18
C VAL A 33 3.51 11.76 1.15
N ASP A 34 2.62 12.62 0.63
CA ASP A 34 1.77 13.47 1.47
C ASP A 34 0.76 12.60 2.24
N GLY A 35 0.38 13.01 3.45
CA GLY A 35 -0.60 12.26 4.27
C GLY A 35 -1.98 12.09 3.61
N ARG A 36 -2.33 12.91 2.62
CA ARG A 36 -3.56 12.82 1.81
C ARG A 36 -3.47 11.80 0.69
N PHE A 37 -2.28 11.23 0.41
CA PHE A 37 -2.10 10.20 -0.61
C PHE A 37 -3.03 9.02 -0.33
N LYS A 38 -3.86 8.68 -1.29
CA LYS A 38 -4.92 7.66 -1.14
C LYS A 38 -4.51 6.31 -1.71
N MET A 39 -5.13 5.24 -1.20
CA MET A 39 -4.83 3.88 -1.66
C MET A 39 -5.17 3.67 -3.14
N PHE A 40 -6.14 4.38 -3.71
CA PHE A 40 -6.38 4.33 -5.16
C PHE A 40 -5.16 4.81 -5.99
N GLU A 41 -4.43 5.80 -5.48
CA GLU A 41 -3.21 6.32 -6.13
C GLU A 41 -2.07 5.31 -6.00
N LEU A 42 -1.96 4.67 -4.83
CA LEU A 42 -1.00 3.59 -4.60
C LEU A 42 -1.22 2.42 -5.57
N ARG A 43 -2.48 1.98 -5.75
CA ARG A 43 -2.82 0.92 -6.70
C ARG A 43 -2.38 1.27 -8.12
N LYS A 44 -2.69 2.49 -8.58
CA LYS A 44 -2.25 2.98 -9.90
C LYS A 44 -0.73 3.04 -10.01
N TYR A 45 -0.04 3.42 -8.94
CA TYR A 45 1.42 3.43 -8.91
C TYR A 45 2.00 2.02 -9.07
N ILE A 46 1.52 1.06 -8.28
CA ILE A 46 1.98 -0.33 -8.29
C ILE A 46 1.76 -0.94 -9.68
N THR A 47 0.55 -0.83 -10.23
CA THR A 47 0.25 -1.44 -11.52
C THR A 47 1.05 -0.86 -12.67
N ARG A 48 1.30 0.46 -12.67
CA ARG A 48 2.20 1.09 -13.66
C ARG A 48 3.64 0.63 -13.51
N ARG A 49 4.14 0.55 -12.27
CA ARG A 49 5.54 0.14 -12.01
C ARG A 49 5.81 -1.31 -12.35
N LEU A 50 4.81 -2.17 -12.22
CA LEU A 50 4.92 -3.60 -12.48
C LEU A 50 4.40 -3.99 -13.89
N ASN A 51 3.98 -3.03 -14.71
CA ASN A 51 3.33 -3.26 -16.02
C ASN A 51 2.07 -4.16 -15.93
N LEU A 52 1.31 -4.04 -14.83
CA LEU A 52 0.07 -4.77 -14.53
C LEU A 52 -1.17 -3.90 -14.68
N GLU A 53 -1.17 -2.92 -15.57
CA GLU A 53 -2.23 -1.91 -15.70
C GLU A 53 -3.62 -2.52 -15.94
N LYS A 54 -3.68 -3.68 -16.60
CA LYS A 54 -4.91 -4.42 -16.86
C LYS A 54 -5.54 -5.03 -15.59
N LEU A 55 -4.78 -5.12 -14.49
CA LEU A 55 -5.17 -5.74 -13.23
C LEU A 55 -5.39 -4.70 -12.11
N ALA A 56 -5.52 -3.42 -12.46
CA ALA A 56 -5.63 -2.35 -11.47
C ALA A 56 -6.90 -2.43 -10.61
N GLU A 57 -7.99 -2.99 -11.15
CA GLU A 57 -9.23 -3.22 -10.42
C GLU A 57 -9.17 -4.50 -9.58
N ASP A 58 -8.34 -5.46 -9.98
CA ASP A 58 -8.14 -6.76 -9.34
C ASP A 58 -7.03 -6.74 -8.28
N LEU A 59 -6.58 -5.55 -7.86
CA LEU A 59 -5.53 -5.38 -6.87
C LEU A 59 -6.08 -4.77 -5.59
N GLU A 60 -5.82 -5.43 -4.48
CA GLU A 60 -6.12 -4.95 -3.14
C GLU A 60 -4.87 -4.44 -2.45
N ILE A 61 -5.07 -3.46 -1.56
CA ILE A 61 -4.04 -3.05 -0.62
C ILE A 61 -4.47 -3.52 0.76
N THR A 62 -3.55 -4.08 1.54
CA THR A 62 -3.78 -4.48 2.93
C THR A 62 -2.81 -3.77 3.87
N CYS A 63 -3.22 -3.63 5.13
CA CYS A 63 -2.37 -3.17 6.22
C CYS A 63 -2.58 -4.12 7.40
N LEU A 64 -1.52 -4.82 7.82
CA LEU A 64 -1.61 -5.88 8.85
C LEU A 64 -2.67 -6.96 8.52
N GLY A 65 -2.76 -7.37 7.25
CA GLY A 65 -3.71 -8.36 6.75
C GLY A 65 -5.16 -7.87 6.58
N ALA A 66 -5.48 -6.64 7.01
CA ALA A 66 -6.80 -6.04 6.79
C ALA A 66 -6.82 -5.23 5.49
N ILE A 67 -7.86 -5.42 4.67
CA ILE A 67 -8.06 -4.68 3.41
C ILE A 67 -8.27 -3.19 3.74
N VAL A 68 -7.55 -2.32 3.02
CA VAL A 68 -7.73 -0.87 3.11
C VAL A 68 -8.41 -0.34 1.85
N GLY A 69 -9.55 0.33 2.05
CA GLY A 69 -10.35 0.86 0.95
C GLY A 69 -9.63 1.92 0.12
N PRO A 70 -9.96 2.07 -1.18
CA PRO A 70 -9.26 2.97 -2.10
C PRO A 70 -9.32 4.45 -1.70
N GLU A 71 -10.36 4.84 -0.97
CA GLU A 71 -10.59 6.22 -0.51
C GLU A 71 -9.77 6.60 0.72
N LEU A 72 -9.20 5.62 1.42
CA LEU A 72 -8.45 5.86 2.65
C LEU A 72 -7.09 6.48 2.33
N SER A 73 -6.70 7.49 3.12
CA SER A 73 -5.41 8.14 3.00
C SER A 73 -4.36 7.48 3.89
N VAL A 74 -3.08 7.65 3.54
CA VAL A 74 -1.93 7.21 4.35
C VAL A 74 -2.03 7.75 5.78
N HIS A 75 -2.41 9.02 5.95
CA HIS A 75 -2.58 9.60 7.27
C HIS A 75 -3.66 8.87 8.07
N PHE A 76 -4.81 8.58 7.45
CA PHE A 76 -5.90 7.89 8.12
C PHE A 76 -5.46 6.49 8.56
N ILE A 77 -4.91 5.69 7.64
CA ILE A 77 -4.44 4.32 7.90
C ILE A 77 -3.37 4.32 8.99
N TYR A 78 -2.41 5.25 8.92
CA TYR A 78 -1.37 5.36 9.94
C TYR A 78 -1.97 5.60 11.32
N ARG A 79 -2.89 6.56 11.45
CA ARG A 79 -3.49 6.94 12.74
C ARG A 79 -4.39 5.84 13.32
N THR A 80 -5.12 5.11 12.48
CA THR A 80 -6.16 4.18 12.94
C THR A 80 -5.70 2.73 13.05
N ILE A 81 -4.74 2.30 12.23
CA ILE A 81 -4.28 0.90 12.18
C ILE A 81 -2.84 0.77 12.70
N TRP A 82 -1.92 1.63 12.23
CA TRP A 82 -0.48 1.40 12.40
C TRP A 82 0.11 2.00 13.68
N GLN A 83 -0.25 3.24 14.01
CA GLN A 83 0.45 4.05 15.02
C GLN A 83 0.49 3.36 16.39
N HIS A 84 -0.60 2.75 16.81
CA HIS A 84 -0.68 2.12 18.14
C HIS A 84 0.30 0.94 18.30
N ARG A 85 0.67 0.28 17.20
CA ARG A 85 1.57 -0.89 17.22
C ARG A 85 2.99 -0.54 16.79
N TYR A 86 3.16 0.42 15.89
CA TYR A 86 4.43 0.63 15.16
C TYR A 86 4.78 2.12 14.93
N ALA A 87 4.44 3.03 15.86
CA ALA A 87 4.62 4.50 15.73
C ALA A 87 6.01 5.03 15.30
N ARG A 88 7.07 4.21 15.35
CA ARG A 88 8.44 4.60 14.98
C ARG A 88 8.93 3.95 13.68
N ARG A 89 8.06 3.22 12.98
CA ARG A 89 8.38 2.54 11.71
C ARG A 89 7.59 3.14 10.56
N PRO A 90 8.13 3.10 9.32
CA PRO A 90 7.35 3.39 8.12
C PRO A 90 6.05 2.60 8.11
N LEU A 91 4.98 3.18 7.55
CA LEU A 91 3.72 2.47 7.37
C LEU A 91 3.94 1.35 6.35
N MET A 92 3.80 0.10 6.77
CA MET A 92 3.91 -1.05 5.88
C MET A 92 2.53 -1.39 5.30
N LEU A 93 2.47 -1.46 3.97
CA LEU A 93 1.31 -1.84 3.19
C LEU A 93 1.68 -3.06 2.35
N HIS A 94 0.72 -3.95 2.14
CA HIS A 94 0.88 -5.05 1.20
C HIS A 94 -0.09 -4.93 0.04
N TYR A 95 0.24 -5.60 -1.08
CA TYR A 95 -0.66 -5.75 -2.20
C TYR A 95 -0.80 -7.21 -2.62
N ARG A 96 -2.02 -7.58 -3.01
CA ARG A 96 -2.36 -8.92 -3.51
C ARG A 96 -3.46 -8.84 -4.55
N HIS A 97 -3.71 -9.95 -5.22
CA HIS A 97 -4.92 -10.09 -6.02
C HIS A 97 -6.16 -9.99 -5.14
N LEU A 98 -7.21 -9.36 -5.66
CA LEU A 98 -8.55 -9.40 -5.10
C LEU A 98 -8.99 -10.86 -5.06
N THR A 99 -9.25 -11.38 -3.86
CA THR A 99 -9.88 -12.67 -3.71
C THR A 99 -11.39 -12.54 -3.96
N PRO A 100 -11.97 -13.33 -4.87
CA PRO A 100 -13.40 -13.30 -5.16
C PRO A 100 -14.26 -13.85 -4.01
#